data_AF-A0A2V9GA32-F1
#
_entry.id   AF-A0A2V9GA32-F1
#
_cell.length_a   1.000
_cell.length_b   1.000
_cell.length_c   1.000
_cell.angle_alpha   90.00
_cell.angle_beta   90.00
_cell.angle_gamma   90.00
#
_symmetry.space_group_name_H-M   'P 1'
#
loop_
_entity.id
_entity.type
_entity.pdbx_description
1 polymer ?
#
loop_
_entity_poly.entity_id
_entity_poly.type
_entity_poly.pdbx_seq_one_letter_code
_entity_poly.pdbx_strand_id
1 'polypeptide(L)'
;RYEVYTVPSGMVPGLLEYMDYPDVGSLSMPTPLLVVHGKQDNLFPPDGVKAAIENLRRCYHAIGRPERFDTLFFDGPHKFPLQAQQKMMDWFDRWV
;
A
#
# COMPACT_ATOMS: atom_id res chain seq x y z
N ARG A 1 -14.20 0.51 24.08
CA ARG A 1 -14.13 1.94 23.69
C ARG A 1 -12.96 2.02 22.71
N TYR A 2 -13.25 1.92 21.42
CA TYR A 2 -12.23 1.84 20.37
C TYR A 2 -11.70 3.25 20.15
N GLU A 3 -10.49 3.52 20.63
CA GLU A 3 -9.81 4.77 20.35
C GLU A 3 -9.20 4.65 18.96
N VAL A 4 -9.80 5.36 18.01
CA VAL A 4 -9.30 5.48 16.63
C VAL A 4 -8.22 6.55 16.64
N TYR A 5 -6.97 6.11 16.75
CA TYR A 5 -5.80 6.94 16.54
C TYR A 5 -5.38 6.79 15.07
N THR A 6 -5.86 7.67 14.17
CA THR A 6 -5.22 8.17 12.93
C THR A 6 -6.25 8.78 11.96
N VAL A 7 -5.79 9.75 11.16
CA VAL A 7 -6.47 10.83 10.40
C VAL A 7 -7.84 10.48 9.76
N PRO A 8 -8.94 11.18 10.11
CA PRO A 8 -10.31 10.72 9.89
C PRO A 8 -10.94 11.05 8.52
N SER A 9 -10.19 11.22 7.42
CA SER A 9 -10.82 11.67 6.15
C SER A 9 -11.13 10.58 5.12
N GLY A 10 -10.87 9.29 5.40
CA GLY A 10 -10.95 8.24 4.36
C GLY A 10 -11.52 6.88 4.75
N MET A 11 -11.98 6.68 5.99
CA MET A 11 -12.49 5.37 6.41
C MET A 11 -13.98 5.25 6.10
N VAL A 12 -14.35 4.28 5.25
CA VAL A 12 -15.76 3.94 5.02
C VAL A 12 -16.32 3.28 6.29
N PRO A 13 -17.43 3.77 6.87
CA PRO A 13 -18.03 3.17 8.06
C PRO A 13 -18.36 1.68 7.87
N GLY A 14 -18.00 0.85 8.84
CA GLY A 14 -18.25 -0.60 8.82
C GLY A 14 -17.30 -1.42 7.93
N LEU A 15 -16.42 -0.79 7.14
CA LEU A 15 -15.54 -1.51 6.21
C LEU A 15 -14.58 -2.49 6.93
N LEU A 16 -14.03 -2.05 8.06
CA LEU A 16 -13.07 -2.82 8.85
C LEU A 16 -13.70 -4.06 9.54
N GLU A 17 -15.03 -4.22 9.50
CA GLU A 17 -15.70 -5.45 9.94
C GLU A 17 -15.54 -6.60 8.92
N TYR A 18 -15.24 -6.27 7.66
CA TYR A 18 -15.21 -7.22 6.55
C TYR A 18 -13.85 -7.31 5.86
N MET A 19 -13.06 -6.23 5.89
CA MET A 19 -11.82 -6.15 5.12
C MET A 19 -10.81 -5.19 5.73
N ASP A 20 -9.52 -5.44 5.47
CA ASP A 20 -8.41 -4.58 5.86
C ASP A 20 -7.81 -3.86 4.62
N TYR A 21 -6.85 -2.96 4.81
CA TYR A 21 -6.19 -2.21 3.74
C TYR A 21 -5.66 -3.05 2.56
N PRO A 22 -4.96 -4.20 2.74
CA PRO A 22 -4.52 -5.01 1.61
C PRO A 22 -5.68 -5.62 0.82
N ASP A 23 -6.81 -5.91 1.45
CA ASP A 23 -7.99 -6.44 0.77
C ASP A 23 -8.57 -5.37 -0.16
N VAL A 24 -8.71 -4.13 0.32
CA VAL A 24 -9.13 -2.98 -0.50
C VAL A 24 -8.14 -2.76 -1.66
N GLY A 25 -6.84 -2.78 -1.39
CA GLY A 25 -5.81 -2.65 -2.42
C GLY A 25 -5.91 -3.73 -3.51
N SER A 26 -6.23 -4.97 -3.10
CA SER A 26 -6.36 -6.11 -4.02
C SER A 26 -7.52 -5.95 -5.03
N LEU A 27 -8.55 -5.16 -4.70
CA LEU A 27 -9.66 -4.86 -5.61
C LEU A 27 -9.22 -4.09 -6.86
N SER A 28 -8.03 -3.49 -6.86
CA SER A 28 -7.45 -2.82 -8.02
C SER A 28 -6.99 -3.81 -9.10
N MET A 29 -6.79 -5.09 -8.77
CA MET A 29 -6.34 -6.07 -9.74
C MET A 29 -7.28 -6.16 -10.95
N PRO A 30 -6.75 -6.29 -12.19
CA PRO A 30 -5.35 -6.48 -12.54
C PRO A 30 -4.61 -5.18 -12.91
N THR A 31 -5.06 -4.00 -12.48
CA THR A 31 -4.32 -2.75 -12.75
C THR A 31 -3.00 -2.74 -11.97
N PRO A 32 -1.93 -2.14 -12.51
CA PRO A 32 -0.68 -2.07 -11.78
C PRO A 32 -0.75 -1.16 -10.55
N LEU A 33 -0.19 -1.62 -9.43
CA LEU A 33 -0.23 -0.97 -8.12
C LEU A 33 1.19 -0.82 -7.56
N LEU A 34 1.54 0.41 -7.18
CA LEU A 34 2.79 0.75 -6.49
C LEU A 34 2.49 1.21 -5.06
N VAL A 35 3.09 0.56 -4.06
CA VAL A 35 2.95 0.96 -2.64
C VAL A 35 4.26 1.55 -2.12
N VAL A 36 4.20 2.76 -1.56
CA VAL A 36 5.35 3.46 -0.98
C VAL A 36 5.19 3.58 0.54
N HIS A 37 6.24 3.26 1.30
CA HIS A 37 6.24 3.37 2.75
C HIS A 37 7.59 3.86 3.30
N GLY A 38 7.55 4.76 4.29
CA GLY A 38 8.73 5.20 5.03
C GLY A 38 8.95 4.30 6.25
N LYS A 39 10.17 3.79 6.46
CA LYS A 39 10.48 2.83 7.54
C LYS A 39 10.28 3.38 8.97
N GLN A 40 10.21 4.70 9.12
CA GLN A 40 10.01 5.39 10.40
C GLN A 40 8.58 5.95 10.52
N ASP A 41 7.71 5.64 9.56
CA ASP A 41 6.30 6.01 9.61
C ASP A 41 5.54 5.07 10.56
N ASN A 42 5.20 5.59 11.73
CA ASN A 42 4.51 4.84 12.78
C ASN A 42 2.98 5.07 12.77
N LEU A 43 2.40 5.66 11.71
CA LEU A 43 0.94 5.72 11.56
C LEU A 43 0.33 4.31 11.43
N PHE A 44 1.10 3.37 10.88
CA PHE A 44 0.77 1.95 10.85
C PHE A 44 1.90 1.14 11.51
N PRO A 45 1.59 0.03 12.20
CA PRO A 45 2.63 -0.87 12.71
C PRO A 45 3.52 -1.39 11.58
N PRO A 46 4.86 -1.25 11.65
CA PRO A 46 5.76 -1.64 10.57
C PRO A 46 5.61 -3.09 10.12
N ASP A 47 5.35 -4.02 11.05
CA ASP A 47 5.14 -5.43 10.71
C ASP A 47 3.78 -5.67 10.05
N GLY A 48 2.76 -4.88 10.40
CA GLY A 48 1.47 -4.89 9.70
C GLY A 48 1.59 -4.42 8.26
N VAL A 49 2.39 -3.38 8.01
CA VAL A 49 2.65 -2.90 6.64
C VAL A 49 3.38 -3.95 5.80
N LYS A 50 4.39 -4.62 6.37
CA LYS A 50 5.10 -5.72 5.69
C LYS A 50 4.13 -6.87 5.35
N ALA A 51 3.27 -7.25 6.28
CA ALA A 51 2.27 -8.30 6.07
C ALA A 51 1.26 -7.92 4.97
N ALA A 52 0.78 -6.67 4.96
CA ALA A 52 -0.13 -6.17 3.93
C ALA A 52 0.49 -6.19 2.52
N ILE A 53 1.74 -5.73 2.40
CA ILE A 53 2.48 -5.76 1.13
C ILE A 53 2.72 -7.19 0.64
N GLU A 54 3.02 -8.12 1.55
CA GLU A 54 3.19 -9.53 1.19
C GLU A 54 1.86 -10.17 0.75
N ASN A 55 0.74 -9.81 1.38
CA ASN A 55 -0.59 -10.26 0.94
C ASN A 55 -0.88 -9.78 -0.50
N LEU A 56 -0.69 -8.49 -0.77
CA LEU A 56 -0.86 -7.94 -2.12
C LEU A 56 0.05 -8.62 -3.16
N ARG A 57 1.31 -8.88 -2.81
CA ARG A 57 2.23 -9.62 -3.69
C ARG A 57 1.66 -10.99 -4.05
N ARG A 58 1.14 -11.74 -3.07
CA ARG A 58 0.50 -13.06 -3.31
C ARG A 58 -0.73 -12.95 -4.21
N CYS A 59 -1.57 -11.93 -4.00
CA CYS A 59 -2.72 -11.67 -4.85
C CYS A 59 -2.33 -11.48 -6.33
N TYR A 60 -1.35 -10.61 -6.60
CA TYR A 60 -0.87 -10.37 -7.98
C TYR A 60 -0.17 -11.58 -8.60
N HIS A 61 0.55 -12.38 -7.80
CA HIS A 61 1.08 -13.67 -8.24
C HIS A 61 -0.03 -14.65 -8.63
N ALA A 62 -1.10 -14.73 -7.82
CA ALA A 62 -2.19 -15.67 -8.04
C ALA A 62 -2.96 -15.42 -9.34
N ILE A 63 -3.05 -14.16 -9.78
CA ILE A 63 -3.66 -13.79 -11.07
C ILE A 63 -2.68 -13.84 -12.25
N GLY A 64 -1.44 -14.32 -12.03
CA GLY A 64 -0.42 -14.44 -13.07
C GLY A 64 0.14 -13.10 -13.56
N ARG A 65 0.08 -12.03 -12.75
CA ARG A 65 0.60 -10.70 -13.09
C ARG A 65 1.51 -10.12 -11.98
N PRO A 66 2.52 -10.85 -11.51
CA PRO A 66 3.39 -10.37 -10.43
C PRO A 66 4.13 -9.08 -10.77
N GLU A 67 4.40 -8.82 -12.05
CA GLU A 67 5.08 -7.61 -12.53
C GLU A 67 4.24 -6.33 -12.36
N ARG A 68 2.93 -6.47 -12.11
CA ARG A 68 2.01 -5.37 -11.90
C ARG A 68 1.89 -4.94 -10.43
N PHE A 69 2.67 -5.53 -9.53
CA PHE A 69 2.76 -5.06 -8.15
C PHE A 69 4.21 -4.79 -7.78
N ASP A 70 4.46 -3.60 -7.23
CA ASP A 70 5.78 -3.25 -6.72
C ASP A 70 5.67 -2.38 -5.46
N THR A 71 6.76 -2.28 -4.71
CA THR A 71 6.83 -1.50 -3.48
C THR A 71 8.14 -0.74 -3.36
N LEU A 72 8.10 0.38 -2.65
CA LEU A 72 9.29 1.11 -2.20
C LEU A 72 9.24 1.34 -0.70
N PHE A 73 10.23 0.80 0.01
CA PHE A 73 10.55 1.20 1.37
C PHE A 73 11.73 2.16 1.37
N PHE A 74 11.54 3.39 1.87
CA PHE A 74 12.63 4.36 2.03
C PHE A 74 12.95 4.59 3.52
N ASP A 75 14.18 5.00 3.80
CA ASP A 75 14.54 5.39 5.17
C ASP A 75 14.06 6.82 5.46
N GLY A 76 13.08 6.94 6.34
CA GLY A 76 12.49 8.22 6.71
C GLY A 76 11.09 8.11 7.29
N PRO A 77 10.54 9.25 7.77
CA PRO A 77 9.21 9.32 8.39
C PRO A 77 8.10 9.36 7.33
N HIS A 78 6.86 9.65 7.76
CA HIS A 78 5.70 9.86 6.89
C HIS A 78 5.91 11.02 5.89
N LYS A 79 6.42 10.69 4.69
CA LYS A 79 6.80 11.64 3.63
C LYS A 79 6.71 10.98 2.25
N PHE A 80 6.71 11.81 1.20
CA PHE A 80 6.85 11.36 -0.20
C PHE A 80 8.13 11.94 -0.84
N PRO A 81 9.29 11.30 -0.63
CA PRO A 81 10.59 11.84 -1.05
C PRO A 81 10.77 11.81 -2.58
N LEU A 82 11.78 12.54 -3.08
CA LEU A 82 12.10 12.60 -4.51
C LEU A 82 12.31 11.21 -5.14
N GLN A 83 12.95 10.28 -4.42
CA GLN A 83 13.11 8.90 -4.88
C GLN A 83 11.76 8.20 -5.14
N ALA A 84 10.77 8.42 -4.27
CA ALA A 84 9.45 7.84 -4.42
C ALA A 84 8.66 8.50 -5.56
N GLN A 85 8.82 9.81 -5.74
CA GLN A 85 8.26 10.55 -6.87
C GLN A 85 8.83 10.04 -8.20
N GLN A 86 10.14 9.84 -8.30
CA GLN A 86 10.76 9.31 -9.51
C GLN A 86 10.24 7.91 -9.83
N LYS A 87 10.21 7.01 -8.83
CA LYS A 87 9.68 5.65 -9.02
C LYS A 87 8.21 5.66 -9.47
N MET A 88 7.40 6.58 -8.95
CA MET A 88 6.02 6.76 -9.38
C MET A 88 5.92 7.18 -10.85
N MET A 89 6.74 8.15 -11.29
CA MET A 89 6.78 8.56 -12.70
C MET A 89 7.19 7.40 -13.60
N ASP A 90 8.27 6.68 -13.26
CA ASP A 90 8.73 5.50 -14.01
C ASP A 90 7.64 4.40 -14.06
N TRP A 91 6.84 4.27 -12.99
CA TRP A 91 5.73 3.33 -12.92
C TRP A 91 4.57 3.73 -13.83
N PHE A 92 4.23 5.03 -13.89
CA PHE A 92 3.24 5.55 -14.81
C PHE A 92 3.68 5.38 -16.26
N ASP A 93 4.90 5.80 -16.61
CA ASP A 93 5.45 5.67 -17.98
C ASP A 93 5.41 4.21 -18.51
N ARG A 94 5.52 3.23 -17.60
CA ARG A 94 5.48 1.81 -17.96
C ARG A 94 4.05 1.29 -18.20
N TRP A 95 3.05 1.84 -17.52
CA TRP A 95 1.76 1.17 -17.34
C TRP A 95 0.52 2.00 -17.71
N VAL A 96 0.66 3.31 -17.89
CA VAL A 96 -0.40 4.26 -18.27
C VAL A 96 -0.05 4.87 -19.61
#